data_AF-A0A969R1R0-F1
#
_entry.id   AF-A0A969R1R0-F1
#
_cell.length_a   1.000
_cell.length_b   1.000
_cell.length_c   1.000
_cell.angle_alpha   90.00
_cell.angle_beta   90.00
_cell.angle_gamma   90.00
#
_symmetry.space_group_name_H-M   'P 1'
#
loop_
_entity.id
_entity.type
_entity.pdbx_description
1 polymer ?
#
loop_
_entity_poly.entity_id
_entity_poly.type
_entity_poly.pdbx_seq_one_letter_code
_entity_poly.pdbx_strand_id
1 'polypeptide(L)' 'MMMSKPKYEIGDRIEGTNLIVRGKMMLANGSERYFLQIDKSDNSLVLNDDDILIKSDDQLISKQ' A
#
# COMPACT_ATOMS: atom_id res chain seq x y z
N MET A 1 -2.34 -3.55 23.83
CA MET A 1 -2.61 -3.62 22.38
C MET A 1 -1.26 -3.86 21.70
N MET A 2 -1.08 -4.99 21.02
CA MET A 2 0.10 -5.18 20.17
C MET A 2 -0.13 -4.32 18.93
N MET A 3 0.62 -3.23 18.78
CA MET A 3 0.69 -2.52 17.51
C MET A 3 1.34 -3.48 16.52
N SER A 4 0.56 -4.04 15.60
CA SER A 4 1.09 -4.75 14.44
C SER A 4 2.03 -3.80 13.72
N LYS A 5 3.18 -4.31 13.28
CA LYS A 5 4.09 -3.50 12.47
C LYS A 5 3.35 -3.04 11.21
N PRO A 6 3.57 -1.79 10.78
CA PRO A 6 3.01 -1.27 9.54
C PRO A 6 3.41 -2.14 8.35
N LYS A 7 2.51 -2.27 7.38
CA LYS A 7 2.72 -3.02 6.14
C LYS A 7 3.79 -2.39 5.25
N TYR A 8 3.86 -1.05 5.25
CA TYR A 8 4.88 -0.28 4.52
C TYR A 8 5.46 0.88 5.36
N GLU A 9 6.69 1.26 5.04
CA GLU A 9 7.39 2.41 5.59
C GLU A 9 7.45 3.58 4.59
N ILE A 10 7.69 4.79 5.10
CA ILE A 10 7.86 5.96 4.24
C ILE A 10 9.13 5.79 3.41
N GLY A 11 9.01 6.00 2.10
CA GLY A 11 10.07 5.77 1.12
C GLY A 11 9.97 4.43 0.41
N ASP A 12 9.16 3.50 0.91
CA ASP A 12 8.97 2.21 0.25
C ASP A 12 8.29 2.37 -1.11
N ARG A 13 8.75 1.58 -2.08
CA ARG A 13 8.05 1.39 -3.35
C ARG A 13 7.16 0.16 -3.22
N ILE A 14 5.88 0.29 -3.57
CA ILE A 14 4.96 -0.84 -3.57
C ILE A 14 5.31 -1.74 -4.75
N GLU A 15 5.71 -2.97 -4.46
CA GLU A 15 6.10 -3.97 -5.46
C GLU A 15 4.99 -4.21 -6.49
N GLY A 16 5.39 -4.37 -7.76
CA GLY A 16 4.43 -4.52 -8.87
C GLY A 16 3.70 -3.23 -9.28
N THR A 17 4.05 -2.06 -8.69
CA THR A 17 3.42 -0.78 -9.01
C THR A 17 4.43 0.35 -9.18
N ASN A 18 3.94 1.51 -9.62
CA ASN A 18 4.68 2.77 -9.64
C ASN A 18 4.38 3.66 -8.43
N LEU A 19 3.93 3.09 -7.31
CA LEU A 19 3.55 3.85 -6.13
C LEU A 19 4.69 3.88 -5.11
N ILE A 20 4.93 5.06 -4.54
CA ILE A 20 5.90 5.31 -3.48
C ILE A 20 5.17 5.83 -2.25
N VAL A 21 5.45 5.26 -1.08
CA VAL A 21 4.89 5.72 0.19
C VAL A 21 5.54 7.03 0.60
N ARG A 22 4.74 8.08 0.77
CA ARG A 22 5.19 9.41 1.23
C ARG A 22 4.77 9.73 2.65
N GLY A 23 3.77 9.03 3.16
CA GLY A 23 3.28 9.21 4.51
C GLY A 23 2.39 8.05 4.93
N LYS A 24 2.20 7.92 6.24
CA LYS A 24 1.24 7.01 6.83
C LYS A 24 0.62 7.61 8.08
N MET A 25 -0.59 7.19 8.39
CA MET A 25 -1.33 7.65 9.56
C MET A 25 -2.08 6.49 10.18
N MET A 26 -1.90 6.32 11.50
CA MET A 26 -2.72 5.43 12.32
C MET A 26 -4.05 6.11 12.61
N LEU A 27 -5.16 5.43 12.31
CA LEU A 27 -6.51 5.90 12.61
C LEU A 27 -6.92 5.51 14.04
N ALA A 28 -7.96 6.14 14.57
CA ALA A 28 -8.45 5.91 15.93
C ALA A 28 -8.95 4.48 16.18
N ASN A 29 -9.38 3.78 15.12
CA ASN A 29 -9.78 2.38 15.15
C ASN A 29 -8.58 1.40 15.07
N GLY A 30 -7.35 1.91 14.98
CA GLY A 30 -6.12 1.11 14.87
C GLY A 30 -5.78 0.64 13.45
N SER A 31 -6.53 1.04 12.42
CA SER A 31 -6.16 0.77 11.03
C SER A 31 -5.20 1.83 10.49
N GLU A 32 -4.46 1.50 9.42
CA GLU A 32 -3.51 2.43 8.81
C GLU A 32 -3.99 2.95 7.46
N ARG A 33 -3.66 4.22 7.20
CA ARG A 33 -3.87 4.88 5.92
C ARG A 33 -2.54 5.33 5.34
N TYR A 34 -2.34 5.05 4.06
CA TYR A 34 -1.11 5.32 3.32
C TYR A 34 -1.32 6.47 2.32
N PHE A 35 -0.37 7.39 2.31
CA PHE A 35 -0.29 8.48 1.35
C PHE A 35 0.75 8.09 0.31
N LEU A 36 0.29 7.88 -0.92
CA LEU A 36 1.07 7.32 -2.01
C LEU A 36 1.25 8.37 -3.10
N GLN A 37 2.44 8.43 -3.68
CA GLN A 37 2.72 9.23 -4.86
C GLN A 37 3.00 8.30 -6.04
N ILE A 38 2.47 8.64 -7.22
CA ILE A 38 2.84 7.97 -8.47
C ILE A 38 4.26 8.44 -8.84
N ASP A 39 5.19 7.51 -9.03
CA ASP A 39 6.58 7.79 -9.41
C ASP A 39 6.64 8.71 -10.63
N LYS A 40 7.45 9.78 -10.53
CA LYS A 40 7.61 10.84 -11.54
C LYS A 40 6.33 11.61 -11.88
N SER A 41 5.34 11.62 -10.99
CA SER A 41 4.10 12.39 -11.13
C SER A 41 3.80 13.15 -9.83
N ASP A 42 3.15 14.31 -9.95
CA ASP A 42 2.63 15.04 -8.79
C ASP A 42 1.29 14.48 -8.30
N ASN A 43 0.75 13.48 -8.99
CA ASN A 43 -0.48 12.82 -8.59
C ASN A 43 -0.25 11.98 -7.33
N SER A 44 -1.17 12.14 -6.38
CA SER A 44 -1.17 11.40 -5.12
C SER A 44 -2.48 10.66 -4.91
N LEU A 45 -2.40 9.57 -4.16
CA LEU A 45 -3.49 8.68 -3.81
C LEU A 45 -3.43 8.42 -2.31
N VAL A 46 -4.59 8.19 -1.71
CA VAL A 46 -4.69 7.86 -0.29
C VAL A 46 -5.52 6.59 -0.17
N LEU A 47 -4.92 5.52 0.34
CA LEU A 47 -5.52 4.19 0.41
C LEU A 47 -5.44 3.64 1.84
N ASN A 48 -6.38 2.80 2.22
CA ASN A 48 -6.24 2.00 3.44
C ASN A 48 -5.34 0.80 3.15
N ASP A 49 -4.81 0.15 4.19
CA ASP A 49 -3.92 -1.00 4.00
C ASP A 49 -4.58 -2.15 3.19
N ASP A 50 -5.86 -2.40 3.45
CA ASP A 50 -6.66 -3.45 2.82
C ASP A 50 -6.90 -3.22 1.32
N ASP A 51 -6.84 -1.96 0.88
CA ASP A 51 -7.05 -1.59 -0.53
C ASP A 51 -5.80 -1.85 -1.39
N ILE A 52 -4.62 -1.98 -0.75
CA ILE A 52 -3.35 -2.24 -1.42
C ILE A 52 -3.22 -3.76 -1.64
N LEU A 53 -3.87 -4.24 -2.70
CA LEU A 53 -3.79 -5.61 -3.19
C LEU A 53 -2.69 -5.73 -4.26
N ILE A 54 -1.52 -6.23 -3.86
CA ILE A 54 -0.51 -6.66 -4.83
C ILE A 54 -0.98 -8.02 -5.35
N LYS A 55 -1.41 -8.08 -6.60
CA LYS A 55 -1.63 -9.38 -7.26
C LYS A 55 -0.26 -9.99 -7.50
N SER A 56 0.11 -11.01 -6.72
CA SER A 56 1.17 -11.92 -7.12
C SER A 56 0.69 -12.65 -8.38
N ASP A 57 1.52 -12.71 -9.43
CA ASP A 57 1.19 -13.30 -10.74
C ASP A 57 0.81 -14.80 -10.67
N ASP A 58 0.93 -15.44 -9.50
CA ASP A 58 0.60 -16.86 -9.26
C ASP A 58 -0.90 -17.21 -9.26
N GLN A 59 -1.81 -16.24 -9.44
CA GLN A 59 -3.27 -16.53 -9.55
C GLN A 59 -3.81 -16.56 -10.99
N LEU A 60 -2.94 -16.59 -12.02
CA LEU A 60 -3.36 -16.59 -13.43
C LEU A 60 -3.53 -17.97 -14.09
N ILE A 61 -3.49 -19.08 -13.35
CA ILE A 61 -3.77 -20.40 -13.93
C ILE A 61 -4.68 -21.23 -13.02
N SER A 62 -5.98 -21.23 -13.32
CA SER A 62 -6.74 -22.47 -13.55
C SER A 62 -8.22 -22.15 -13.79
N LYS A 63 -8.55 -21.82 -15.04
CA LYS A 63 -9.82 -22.22 -15.67
C LYS A 63 -9.52 -22.49 -17.15
N GLN A 64 -8.95 -23.67 -17.42
CA GLN A 64 -9.14 -24.35 -18.70
C GLN A 64 -10.52 -25.00 -18.70
#